data_AF-A0A8S3EL94-F1
#
_entry.id   AF-A0A8S3EL94-F1
#
_cell.length_a   1.000
_cell.length_b   1.000
_cell.length_c   1.000
_cell.angle_alpha   90.00
_cell.angle_beta   90.00
_cell.angle_gamma   90.00
#
_symmetry.space_group_name_H-M   'P 1'
#
loop_
_entity.id
_entity.type
_entity.pdbx_description
1 polymer ?
#
loop_
_entity_poly.entity_id
_entity_poly.type
_entity_poly.pdbx_seq_one_letter_code
_entity_poly.pdbx_strand_id
1 'polypeptide(L)'
;DDVVYYSHPFEFELWYVPSKDSADRELPPMPKIYFQVASQDGWGRHRAEGYTYIDIPSFPGFYDEELSCWRPRGDTIFNELRRFFIGGSNELEDISYVAIPRQFQNEKNKNPMSRFGFRTESTGTLNIRLNVIFQSEEIAMEYGKKERGRSKSRFGFDAFMSNINATLDAYEQARRRALEVRESTLQIFS
;
A
#
# COMPACT_ATOMS: atom_id res chain seq x y z
N ASP A 1 2.02 29.04 1.42
CA ASP A 1 1.16 27.85 1.49
C ASP A 1 0.51 27.61 0.14
N ASP A 2 1.25 26.95 -0.76
CA ASP A 2 0.72 26.47 -2.05
C ASP A 2 0.54 24.95 -1.91
N VAL A 3 -0.64 24.53 -1.48
CA VAL A 3 -1.00 23.10 -1.41
C VAL A 3 -1.58 22.73 -2.76
N VAL A 4 -0.80 22.03 -3.58
CA VAL A 4 -1.27 21.51 -4.87
C VAL A 4 -1.97 20.18 -4.62
N TYR A 5 -3.30 20.17 -4.75
CA TYR A 5 -4.11 18.95 -4.70
C TYR A 5 -4.07 18.26 -6.06
N TYR A 6 -3.03 17.45 -6.30
CA TYR A 6 -3.07 16.49 -7.39
C TYR A 6 -3.77 15.23 -6.89
N SER A 7 -5.01 14.99 -7.35
CA SER A 7 -5.73 13.74 -7.08
C SER A 7 -6.11 13.09 -8.39
N HIS A 8 -5.43 11.99 -8.71
CA HIS A 8 -5.84 11.12 -9.79
C HIS A 8 -6.12 9.74 -9.18
N PRO A 9 -7.40 9.31 -9.12
CA PRO A 9 -7.70 7.96 -8.68
C PRO A 9 -7.15 6.98 -9.72
N PHE A 10 -6.46 5.96 -9.26
CA PHE A 10 -6.04 4.84 -10.09
C PHE A 10 -6.37 3.54 -9.38
N GLU A 11 -6.66 2.52 -10.17
CA GLU A 11 -7.04 1.19 -9.70
C GLU A 11 -6.10 0.17 -10.33
N PHE A 12 -5.71 -0.81 -9.54
CA PHE A 12 -4.91 -1.93 -10.00
C PHE A 12 -5.31 -3.19 -9.24
N GLU A 13 -5.26 -4.32 -9.94
CA GLU A 13 -5.57 -5.63 -9.38
C GLU A 13 -4.30 -6.46 -9.30
N LEU A 14 -4.13 -7.17 -8.20
CA LEU A 14 -2.99 -8.07 -7.98
C LEU A 14 -3.48 -9.49 -7.82
N TRP A 15 -2.91 -10.39 -8.61
CA TRP A 15 -3.23 -11.81 -8.61
C TRP A 15 -2.08 -12.59 -8.02
N TYR A 16 -2.37 -13.43 -7.02
CA TYR A 16 -1.41 -14.39 -6.50
C TYR A 16 -1.68 -15.77 -7.10
N VAL A 17 -0.70 -16.29 -7.82
CA VAL A 17 -0.74 -17.65 -8.37
C VAL A 17 0.28 -18.49 -7.61
N PRO A 18 -0.15 -19.42 -6.74
CA PRO A 18 0.77 -20.28 -6.01
C PRO A 18 1.50 -21.23 -6.97
N SER A 19 2.80 -21.41 -6.77
CA SER A 19 3.57 -22.40 -7.52
C SER A 19 3.14 -23.81 -7.09
N LYS A 20 3.01 -24.72 -8.06
CA LYS A 20 2.65 -26.12 -7.80
C LYS A 20 3.77 -26.90 -7.08
N ASP A 21 5.01 -26.42 -7.16
CA ASP A 21 6.21 -27.14 -6.70
C ASP A 21 6.70 -26.70 -5.31
N SER A 22 6.13 -25.64 -4.73
CA SER A 22 6.50 -25.17 -3.38
C SER A 22 5.64 -25.87 -2.33
N ALA A 23 6.24 -26.81 -1.59
CA ALA A 23 5.62 -27.42 -0.41
C ALA A 23 5.26 -26.38 0.67
N ASP A 24 5.99 -25.27 0.71
CA ASP A 24 5.73 -24.13 1.57
C ASP A 24 4.83 -23.12 0.83
N ARG A 25 3.55 -23.10 1.18
CA ARG A 25 2.56 -22.10 0.71
C ARG A 25 2.77 -20.75 1.41
N GLU A 26 3.99 -20.25 1.44
CA GLU A 26 4.26 -18.95 2.05
C GLU A 26 3.78 -17.82 1.14
N LEU A 27 2.84 -17.02 1.64
CA LEU A 27 2.46 -15.80 0.96
C LEU A 27 3.65 -14.84 0.86
N PRO A 28 3.84 -14.18 -0.29
CA PRO A 28 4.88 -13.16 -0.47
C PRO A 28 4.69 -12.01 0.53
N PRO A 29 5.71 -11.17 0.78
CA PRO A 29 5.51 -9.95 1.55
C PRO A 29 4.51 -9.02 0.85
N MET A 30 3.82 -8.19 1.64
CA MET A 30 2.89 -7.21 1.09
C MET A 30 3.57 -6.33 0.02
N PRO A 31 2.87 -6.00 -1.07
CA PRO A 31 3.41 -5.12 -2.10
C PRO A 31 3.74 -3.74 -1.53
N LYS A 32 4.77 -3.11 -2.09
CA LYS A 32 5.16 -1.74 -1.75
C LYS A 32 4.83 -0.82 -2.91
N ILE A 33 4.31 0.36 -2.62
CA ILE A 33 4.12 1.43 -3.58
C ILE A 33 5.19 2.48 -3.30
N TYR A 34 5.93 2.85 -4.35
CA TYR A 34 6.97 3.87 -4.29
C TYR A 34 6.47 5.14 -4.97
N PHE A 35 6.78 6.28 -4.37
CA PHE A 35 6.39 7.59 -4.89
C PHE A 35 7.63 8.42 -5.17
N GLN A 36 7.67 9.01 -6.36
CA GLN A 36 8.57 10.09 -6.71
C GLN A 36 7.73 11.33 -6.94
N VAL A 37 7.87 12.32 -6.06
CA VAL A 37 7.23 13.62 -6.17
C VAL A 37 8.13 14.49 -7.02
N ALA A 38 7.60 15.01 -8.12
CA ALA A 38 8.31 15.88 -9.04
C ALA A 38 7.56 17.19 -9.25
N SER A 39 8.31 18.28 -9.43
CA SER A 39 7.79 19.59 -9.80
C SER A 39 8.20 19.93 -11.23
N GLN A 40 7.37 20.73 -11.90
CA GLN A 40 7.72 21.37 -13.17
C GLN A 40 7.48 22.87 -13.03
N ASP A 41 8.45 23.69 -13.43
CA ASP A 41 8.30 25.14 -13.40
C ASP A 41 7.81 25.73 -14.73
N GLY A 42 7.53 27.03 -14.74
CA GLY A 42 7.05 27.77 -15.92
C GLY A 42 8.03 27.82 -17.10
N TRP A 43 9.29 27.40 -16.92
CA TRP A 43 10.25 27.22 -18.01
C TRP A 43 10.38 25.75 -18.45
N GLY A 44 9.49 24.89 -17.97
CA GLY A 44 9.43 23.47 -18.32
C GLY A 44 10.51 22.61 -17.66
N ARG A 45 11.24 23.14 -16.66
CA ARG A 45 12.30 22.38 -15.98
C ARG A 45 11.67 21.44 -14.96
N HIS A 46 12.02 20.16 -15.03
CA HIS A 46 11.58 19.13 -14.10
C HIS A 46 12.57 18.96 -12.95
N ARG A 47 12.07 18.75 -11.72
CA ARG A 47 12.89 18.46 -10.55
C ARG A 47 12.27 17.35 -9.72
N ALA A 48 13.08 16.43 -9.23
CA ALA A 48 12.67 15.57 -8.13
C ALA A 48 12.60 16.39 -6.83
N GLU A 49 11.41 16.46 -6.24
CA GLU A 49 11.17 17.12 -4.95
C GLU A 49 11.31 16.15 -3.80
N GLY A 50 10.87 14.91 -3.95
CA GLY A 50 10.99 13.94 -2.88
C GLY A 50 10.63 12.53 -3.29
N TYR A 51 10.98 11.61 -2.41
CA TYR A 51 10.70 10.21 -2.50
C TYR A 51 10.07 9.72 -1.21
N THR A 52 9.13 8.81 -1.32
CA THR A 52 8.57 8.09 -0.19
C THR A 52 8.02 6.73 -0.63
N TYR A 53 7.60 5.90 0.31
CA TYR A 53 6.99 4.61 0.02
C TYR A 53 5.96 4.26 1.09
N ILE A 54 5.03 3.38 0.72
CA ILE A 54 4.08 2.76 1.63
C ILE A 54 3.95 1.28 1.30
N ASP A 55 3.78 0.46 2.33
CA ASP A 55 3.41 -0.94 2.18
C ASP A 55 1.89 -1.01 2.07
N ILE A 56 1.35 -1.74 1.10
CA ILE A 56 -0.10 -1.93 1.00
C ILE A 56 -0.57 -2.55 2.33
N PRO A 57 -1.58 -1.95 2.99
CA PRO A 57 -2.13 -2.50 4.22
C PRO A 57 -2.50 -3.98 4.07
N SER A 58 -2.05 -4.79 5.02
CA SER A 58 -2.29 -6.24 5.07
C SER A 58 -3.75 -6.61 5.39
N PHE A 59 -4.59 -5.59 5.66
CA PHE A 59 -5.99 -5.73 5.95
C PHE A 59 -6.83 -4.94 4.92
N PRO A 60 -7.99 -5.46 4.53
CA PRO A 60 -8.92 -4.70 3.69
C PRO A 60 -9.51 -3.54 4.48
N GLY A 61 -9.73 -2.41 3.82
CA GLY A 61 -10.26 -1.22 4.46
C GLY A 61 -9.97 0.08 3.72
N PHE A 62 -10.34 1.17 4.39
CA PHE A 62 -10.06 2.55 3.98
C PHE A 62 -8.93 3.10 4.84
N TYR A 63 -7.93 3.68 4.20
CA TYR A 63 -6.75 4.24 4.86
C TYR A 63 -6.50 5.66 4.36
N ASP A 64 -6.18 6.58 5.27
CA ASP A 64 -5.77 7.95 4.98
C ASP A 64 -4.44 8.17 5.72
N GLU A 65 -3.34 8.20 4.96
CA GLU A 65 -1.97 8.11 5.48
C GLU A 65 -1.17 9.35 5.04
N GLU A 66 -0.44 9.93 6.00
CA GLU A 66 0.48 11.05 5.75
C GLU A 66 1.92 10.53 5.71
N LEU A 67 2.55 10.60 4.54
CA LEU A 67 3.90 10.08 4.31
C LEU A 67 4.92 11.22 4.26
N SER A 68 5.91 11.18 5.15
CA SER A 68 7.08 12.06 5.05
C SER A 68 7.88 11.74 3.79
N CYS A 69 8.24 12.77 3.04
CA CYS A 69 9.05 12.69 1.83
C CYS A 69 10.46 13.23 2.07
N TRP A 70 11.44 12.61 1.41
CA TRP A 70 12.83 13.04 1.46
C TRP A 70 13.47 12.99 0.08
N ARG A 71 14.52 13.77 -0.14
CA ARG A 71 15.31 13.75 -1.38
C ARG A 71 16.80 13.58 -1.09
N PRO A 72 17.59 13.04 -2.04
CA PRO A 72 19.04 13.07 -1.93
C PRO A 72 19.54 14.52 -2.00
N ARG A 73 20.45 14.87 -1.08
CA ARG A 73 21.11 16.16 -1.05
C ARG A 73 22.55 16.00 -1.54
N GLY A 74 22.95 16.86 -2.46
CA GLY A 74 24.33 16.87 -2.94
C GLY A 74 25.31 17.35 -1.87
N ASP A 75 26.56 16.88 -1.93
CA ASP A 75 27.59 17.28 -0.97
C ASP A 75 28.08 18.73 -1.15
N THR A 76 27.89 19.30 -2.34
CA THR A 76 28.39 20.62 -2.70
C THR A 76 27.25 21.60 -2.95
N ILE A 77 27.48 22.87 -2.60
CA ILE A 77 26.54 23.97 -2.86
C ILE A 77 26.20 24.13 -4.35
N PHE A 78 27.10 23.73 -5.26
CA PHE A 78 26.85 23.70 -6.69
C PHE A 78 25.66 22.82 -7.08
N ASN A 79 25.37 21.75 -6.33
CA ASN A 79 24.22 20.89 -6.62
C ASN A 79 22.90 21.61 -6.34
N GLU A 80 22.82 22.37 -5.25
CA GLU A 80 21.64 23.19 -4.96
C GLU A 80 21.50 24.37 -5.94
N LEU A 81 22.62 24.99 -6.35
CA LEU A 81 22.61 26.03 -7.38
C LEU A 81 22.15 25.47 -8.74
N ARG A 82 22.63 24.29 -9.14
CA ARG A 82 22.19 23.61 -10.38
C ARG A 82 20.70 23.28 -10.33
N ARG A 83 20.22 22.79 -9.19
CA ARG A 83 18.79 22.53 -8.96
C ARG A 83 17.97 23.81 -9.11
N PHE A 84 18.42 24.91 -8.51
CA PHE A 84 17.72 26.19 -8.58
C PHE A 84 17.72 26.79 -9.98
N PHE A 85 18.89 26.97 -10.59
CA PHE A 85 19.06 27.71 -11.84
C PHE A 85 18.79 26.90 -13.11
N ILE A 86 19.07 25.60 -13.11
CA ILE A 86 19.02 24.77 -14.33
C ILE A 86 17.98 23.65 -14.19
N GLY A 87 17.53 23.37 -12.96
CA GLY A 87 16.60 22.26 -12.70
C GLY A 87 17.29 20.91 -12.50
N GLY A 88 18.62 20.87 -12.37
CA GLY A 88 19.32 19.60 -12.13
C GLY A 88 19.08 19.08 -10.71
N SER A 89 18.32 17.99 -10.56
CA SER A 89 18.17 17.26 -9.31
C SER A 89 19.11 16.05 -9.24
N ASN A 90 19.63 15.77 -8.04
CA ASN A 90 20.15 14.43 -7.77
C ASN A 90 18.97 13.47 -7.68
N GLU A 91 19.06 12.35 -8.38
CA GLU A 91 18.00 11.35 -8.45
C GLU A 91 18.52 9.99 -8.02
N LEU A 92 17.60 9.14 -7.58
CA LEU A 92 17.94 7.76 -7.27
C LEU A 92 18.08 7.00 -8.59
N GLU A 93 19.12 6.16 -8.68
CA GLU A 93 19.26 5.24 -9.82
C GLU A 93 18.11 4.22 -9.86
N ASP A 94 17.67 3.76 -8.68
CA ASP A 94 16.51 2.90 -8.50
C ASP A 94 15.63 3.42 -7.36
N ILE A 95 14.35 3.61 -7.62
CA ILE A 95 13.35 4.06 -6.65
C ILE A 95 13.17 3.05 -5.50
N SER A 96 13.56 1.79 -5.68
CA SER A 96 13.49 0.79 -4.62
C SER A 96 14.38 1.12 -3.41
N TYR A 97 15.43 1.93 -3.62
CA TYR A 97 16.33 2.42 -2.57
C TYR A 97 15.68 3.38 -1.58
N VAL A 98 14.46 3.84 -1.88
CA VAL A 98 13.64 4.60 -0.94
C VAL A 98 13.29 3.74 0.28
N ALA A 99 13.11 2.44 0.06
CA ALA A 99 12.96 1.43 1.10
C ALA A 99 14.23 0.55 1.15
N ILE A 100 14.17 -0.58 1.86
CA ILE A 100 15.18 -1.64 1.70
C ILE A 100 14.79 -2.44 0.45
N PRO A 101 15.58 -2.44 -0.62
CA PRO A 101 15.26 -3.23 -1.81
C PRO A 101 15.22 -4.72 -1.50
N ARG A 102 14.42 -5.48 -2.26
CA ARG A 102 14.25 -6.94 -2.05
C ARG A 102 15.57 -7.71 -2.08
N GLN A 103 16.54 -7.30 -2.91
CA GLN A 103 17.86 -7.92 -2.99
C GLN A 103 18.65 -7.91 -1.68
N PHE A 104 18.37 -6.94 -0.80
CA PHE A 104 19.00 -6.77 0.51
C PHE A 104 18.12 -7.27 1.68
N GLN A 105 16.90 -7.75 1.42
CA GLN A 105 15.99 -8.27 2.45
C GLN A 105 16.19 -9.77 2.72
N ASN A 106 16.97 -10.48 1.90
CA ASN A 106 17.20 -11.91 2.09
C ASN A 106 18.08 -12.17 3.32
N GLU A 107 17.54 -12.81 4.35
CA GLU A 107 18.28 -13.24 5.56
C GLU A 107 19.51 -14.10 5.23
N LYS A 108 19.49 -14.81 4.09
CA LYS A 108 20.59 -15.64 3.59
C LYS A 108 21.73 -14.82 2.98
N ASN A 109 21.48 -13.61 2.50
CA ASN A 109 22.47 -12.76 1.87
C ASN A 109 22.89 -11.63 2.84
N LYS A 110 23.89 -11.91 3.67
CA LYS A 110 24.34 -11.05 4.77
C LYS A 110 25.09 -9.78 4.33
N ASN A 111 24.95 -9.32 3.09
CA ASN A 111 25.65 -8.11 2.67
C ASN A 111 24.75 -6.89 2.96
N PRO A 112 24.94 -6.16 4.08
CA PRO A 112 24.10 -5.02 4.39
C PRO A 112 24.33 -3.94 3.34
N MET A 113 23.25 -3.32 2.86
CA MET A 113 23.36 -2.13 2.03
C MET A 113 23.95 -0.99 2.86
N SER A 114 25.18 -0.56 2.53
CA SER A 114 25.78 0.62 3.16
C SER A 114 25.11 1.89 2.65
N ARG A 115 24.59 2.70 3.57
CA ARG A 115 24.10 4.06 3.29
C ARG A 115 25.10 5.14 3.71
N PHE A 116 26.33 4.74 4.03
CA PHE A 116 27.34 5.68 4.50
C PHE A 116 27.65 6.74 3.44
N GLY A 117 27.71 8.01 3.84
CA GLY A 117 27.92 9.14 2.94
C GLY A 117 26.68 9.57 2.17
N PHE A 118 25.57 8.84 2.23
CA PHE A 118 24.32 9.25 1.58
C PHE A 118 23.63 10.32 2.40
N ARG A 119 23.56 11.54 1.86
CA ARG A 119 22.90 12.68 2.51
C ARG A 119 21.50 12.86 1.94
N THR A 120 20.55 13.08 2.83
CA THR A 120 19.16 13.35 2.48
C THR A 120 18.68 14.66 3.11
N GLU A 121 17.61 15.20 2.55
CA GLU A 121 16.91 16.35 3.07
C GLU A 121 15.41 16.06 3.13
N SER A 122 14.78 16.35 4.26
CA SER A 122 13.32 16.28 4.40
C SER A 122 12.69 17.40 3.58
N THR A 123 11.69 17.10 2.77
CA THR A 123 11.14 18.07 1.81
C THR A 123 9.70 18.45 2.15
N GLY A 124 8.84 17.49 2.42
CA GLY A 124 7.42 17.72 2.68
C GLY A 124 6.67 16.43 2.98
N THR A 125 5.35 16.49 2.93
CA THR A 125 4.48 15.33 3.19
C THR A 125 3.57 15.03 2.00
N LEU A 126 3.28 13.75 1.80
CA LEU A 126 2.39 13.23 0.76
C LEU A 126 1.22 12.54 1.45
N ASN A 127 0.03 13.08 1.28
CA ASN A 127 -1.20 12.49 1.79
C ASN A 127 -1.79 11.52 0.77
N ILE A 128 -2.00 10.27 1.18
CA ILE A 128 -2.49 9.21 0.32
C ILE A 128 -3.71 8.57 0.95
N ARG A 129 -4.71 8.34 0.10
CA ARG A 129 -5.90 7.57 0.43
C ARG A 129 -5.89 6.24 -0.30
N LEU A 130 -6.00 5.14 0.44
CA LEU A 130 -6.03 3.79 -0.10
C LEU A 130 -7.36 3.11 0.24
N ASN A 131 -7.96 2.50 -0.77
CA ASN A 131 -9.05 1.56 -0.61
C ASN A 131 -8.52 0.17 -0.95
N VAL A 132 -8.48 -0.72 0.03
CA VAL A 132 -7.89 -2.05 -0.13
C VAL A 132 -9.00 -3.08 0.00
N ILE A 133 -9.13 -3.93 -1.02
CA ILE A 133 -10.11 -5.02 -1.08
C ILE A 133 -9.37 -6.32 -1.34
N PHE A 134 -9.62 -7.33 -0.51
CA PHE A 134 -9.07 -8.67 -0.69
C PHE A 134 -10.21 -9.59 -1.11
N GLN A 135 -10.04 -10.27 -2.25
CA GLN A 135 -11.06 -11.17 -2.79
C GLN A 135 -11.05 -12.55 -2.12
N SER A 136 -9.88 -13.03 -1.70
CA SER A 136 -9.72 -14.33 -1.05
C SER A 136 -9.63 -14.19 0.46
N GLU A 137 -10.53 -14.88 1.17
CA GLU A 137 -10.55 -14.95 2.63
C GLU A 137 -9.28 -15.59 3.19
N GLU A 138 -8.78 -16.66 2.55
CA GLU A 138 -7.56 -17.35 2.96
C GLU A 138 -6.35 -16.41 2.94
N ILE A 139 -6.23 -15.60 1.87
CA ILE A 139 -5.16 -14.62 1.72
C ILE A 139 -5.28 -13.52 2.78
N ALA A 140 -6.49 -13.02 3.03
CA ALA A 140 -6.76 -12.00 4.05
C ALA A 140 -6.42 -12.48 5.46
N MET A 141 -6.82 -13.69 5.82
CA MET A 141 -6.51 -14.27 7.12
C MET A 141 -5.01 -14.46 7.31
N GLU A 142 -4.31 -14.95 6.28
CA GLU A 142 -2.89 -15.28 6.38
C GLU A 142 -2.00 -14.04 6.48
N TYR A 143 -2.29 -12.98 5.72
CA TYR A 143 -1.63 -11.68 5.90
C TYR A 143 -1.94 -11.08 7.29
N GLY A 144 -3.18 -11.21 7.77
CA GLY A 144 -3.57 -10.73 9.09
C GLY A 144 -2.90 -11.46 10.26
N LYS A 145 -2.55 -12.74 10.11
CA LYS A 145 -1.79 -13.49 11.13
C LYS A 145 -0.36 -12.97 11.27
N LYS A 146 0.32 -12.67 10.16
CA LYS A 146 1.72 -12.18 10.17
C LYS A 146 1.85 -10.82 10.87
N GLU A 147 0.82 -9.97 10.79
CA GLU A 147 0.79 -8.66 11.45
C GLU A 147 0.42 -8.69 12.94
N ARG A 148 -0.33 -9.72 13.40
CA ARG A 148 -0.65 -9.91 14.83
C ARG A 148 0.58 -10.00 15.73
N GLY A 149 1.75 -10.35 15.17
CA GLY A 149 3.03 -10.36 15.88
C GLY A 149 3.72 -9.00 16.02
N ARG A 150 3.27 -7.95 15.29
CA ARG A 150 3.99 -6.67 15.15
C ARG A 150 3.29 -5.41 15.67
N SER A 151 1.94 -5.32 15.73
CA SER A 151 1.28 -4.08 16.19
C SER A 151 -0.11 -4.25 16.85
N LYS A 152 -0.51 -3.25 17.66
CA LYS A 152 -1.72 -3.18 18.53
C LYS A 152 -3.00 -2.72 17.81
N SER A 153 -3.10 -2.78 16.49
CA SER A 153 -4.32 -2.44 15.72
C SER A 153 -5.38 -3.56 15.80
N ARG A 154 -5.79 -3.91 17.03
CA ARG A 154 -6.65 -5.07 17.34
C ARG A 154 -8.16 -4.83 17.20
N PHE A 155 -8.62 -3.59 17.07
CA PHE A 155 -10.04 -3.29 17.29
C PHE A 155 -10.94 -3.31 16.05
N GLY A 156 -10.37 -3.16 14.85
CA GLY A 156 -11.17 -3.06 13.61
C GLY A 156 -11.54 -4.40 12.99
N PHE A 157 -10.58 -5.32 12.85
CA PHE A 157 -10.76 -6.54 12.05
C PHE A 157 -11.67 -7.58 12.70
N ASP A 158 -11.50 -7.87 14.00
CA ASP A 158 -12.35 -8.86 14.67
C ASP A 158 -13.82 -8.37 14.72
N ALA A 159 -14.04 -7.07 14.92
CA ALA A 159 -15.35 -6.45 14.86
C ALA A 159 -15.93 -6.43 13.43
N PHE A 160 -15.10 -6.17 12.42
CA PHE A 160 -15.50 -6.20 11.01
C PHE A 160 -15.91 -7.62 10.57
N MET A 161 -15.09 -8.63 10.86
CA MET A 161 -15.37 -10.02 10.54
C MET A 161 -16.60 -10.54 11.29
N SER A 162 -16.77 -10.18 12.58
CA SER A 162 -17.98 -10.57 13.32
C SER A 162 -19.23 -9.93 12.73
N ASN A 163 -19.16 -8.67 12.31
CA ASN A 163 -20.27 -7.98 11.68
C ASN A 163 -20.62 -8.59 10.32
N ILE A 164 -19.62 -8.92 9.49
CA ILE A 164 -19.85 -9.57 8.19
C ILE A 164 -20.56 -10.91 8.38
N ASN A 165 -20.03 -11.76 9.25
CA ASN A 165 -20.61 -13.09 9.48
C ASN A 165 -22.04 -12.98 10.01
N ALA A 166 -22.31 -12.04 10.92
CA ALA A 166 -23.66 -11.78 11.40
C ALA A 166 -24.61 -11.28 10.29
N THR A 167 -24.14 -10.41 9.38
CA THR A 167 -24.96 -9.93 8.25
C THR A 167 -25.22 -11.01 7.20
N LEU A 168 -24.24 -11.87 6.92
CA LEU A 168 -24.40 -13.01 6.00
C LEU A 168 -25.39 -14.02 6.56
N ASP A 169 -25.26 -14.38 7.84
CA ASP A 169 -26.21 -15.27 8.53
C ASP A 169 -27.64 -14.68 8.52
N ALA A 170 -27.79 -13.39 8.80
CA ALA A 170 -29.08 -12.73 8.77
C ALA A 170 -29.71 -12.73 7.36
N TYR A 171 -28.90 -12.52 6.32
CA TYR A 171 -29.36 -12.58 4.93
C TYR A 171 -29.79 -14.01 4.55
N GLU A 172 -29.01 -15.02 4.91
CA GLU A 172 -29.36 -16.43 4.64
C GLU A 172 -30.66 -16.84 5.33
N GLN A 173 -30.84 -16.44 6.59
CA GLN A 173 -32.07 -16.68 7.33
C GLN A 173 -33.27 -15.99 6.70
N ALA A 174 -33.14 -14.72 6.29
CA ALA A 174 -34.20 -13.98 5.63
C ALA A 174 -34.59 -14.62 4.30
N ARG A 175 -33.59 -15.04 3.50
CA ARG A 175 -33.81 -15.72 2.22
C ARG A 175 -34.53 -17.06 2.40
N ARG A 176 -34.16 -17.85 3.41
CA ARG A 176 -34.81 -19.14 3.70
C ARG A 176 -36.29 -18.96 4.03
N ARG A 177 -36.61 -18.00 4.91
CA ARG A 177 -38.00 -17.64 5.25
C ARG A 177 -38.79 -17.17 4.03
N ALA A 178 -38.19 -16.36 3.16
CA ALA A 178 -38.86 -15.88 1.95
C ALA A 178 -39.19 -17.02 0.97
N LEU A 179 -38.33 -18.05 0.88
CA LEU A 179 -38.60 -19.23 0.06
C LEU A 179 -39.71 -20.10 0.66
N GLU A 180 -39.72 -20.31 1.98
CA GLU A 180 -40.80 -21.04 2.68
C GLU A 180 -42.16 -20.36 2.51
N VAL A 181 -42.20 -19.02 2.57
CA VAL A 181 -43.42 -18.24 2.31
C VAL A 181 -43.85 -18.37 0.83
N ARG A 182 -42.90 -18.41 -0.10
CA ARG A 182 -43.20 -18.61 -1.53
C ARG A 182 -43.76 -20.01 -1.79
N GLU A 183 -43.21 -21.04 -1.16
CA GLU A 183 -43.67 -22.42 -1.34
C GLU A 183 -45.05 -22.64 -0.69
N SER A 184 -45.28 -22.08 0.50
CA SER A 184 -46.58 -22.17 1.18
C SER A 184 -47.68 -21.40 0.44
N THR A 185 -47.38 -20.22 -0.12
CA THR A 185 -48.34 -19.49 -0.97
C THR A 185 -48.69 -20.27 -2.23
N LEU A 186 -47.72 -20.92 -2.89
CA LEU A 186 -48.00 -21.76 -4.06
C LEU A 186 -48.86 -22.99 -3.74
N GLN A 187 -48.76 -23.56 -2.53
CA GLN A 187 -49.64 -24.66 -2.08
C GLN A 187 -51.06 -24.21 -1.73
N ILE A 188 -51.26 -22.95 -1.32
CA ILE A 188 -52.59 -22.39 -1.01
C ILE A 188 -53.38 -22.05 -2.29
N PHE A 189 -52.68 -21.81 -3.40
CA PHE A 189 -53.26 -21.44 -4.69
C PHE A 189 -53.29 -22.60 -5.73
N SER A 190 -53.01 -23.84 -5.33
CA SER A 190 -53.23 -25.05 -6.16
C SER A 190 -54.40 -25.88 -5.64
#